data_AF-A0A3N3ZQ71-F1
#
_entry.id   AF-A0A3N3ZQ71-F1
#
_cell.length_a   1.000
_cell.length_b   1.000
_cell.length_c   1.000
_cell.angle_alpha   90.00
_cell.angle_beta   90.00
_cell.angle_gamma   90.00
#
_symmetry.space_group_name_H-M   'P 1'
#
loop_
_entity.id
_entity.type
_entity.pdbx_description
1 polymer ?
#
loop_
_entity_poly.entity_id
_entity_poly.type
_entity_poly.pdbx_seq_one_letter_code
_entity_poly.pdbx_strand_id
1 'polypeptide(L)'
;MDSTPSTERSTTNTKAAGGTAHHRRVQTHCPYCALQCAITLKNAVDGVELTPRDFPTNRGGLCRKGWTAAELLDSGDRLTHPLRRVGTDEHGEARFERISWPEALDLIVAQFRGVQERHGRDAVGIFGGASLTTERAYQLGKLY
;
A
#
# COMPACT_ATOMS: atom_id res chain seq x y z
N MET A 1 -66.50 14.12 -21.09
CA MET A 1 -66.42 13.27 -19.88
C MET A 1 -66.70 11.86 -20.38
N ASP A 2 -65.74 11.03 -20.70
CA ASP A 2 -64.55 10.75 -19.90
C ASP A 2 -63.41 10.25 -20.80
N SER A 3 -62.19 10.60 -20.41
CA SER A 3 -60.98 10.51 -21.23
C SER A 3 -60.35 9.12 -21.15
N THR A 4 -59.93 8.60 -22.29
CA THR A 4 -59.09 7.39 -22.41
C THR A 4 -57.78 7.57 -21.60
N PRO A 5 -57.41 6.67 -20.67
CA PRO A 5 -56.11 6.74 -20.04
C PRO A 5 -55.09 5.94 -20.84
N SER A 6 -54.18 6.66 -21.49
CA SER A 6 -52.89 6.19 -21.99
C SER A 6 -52.07 5.61 -20.83
N THR A 7 -51.88 4.28 -20.81
CA THR A 7 -50.99 3.64 -19.84
C THR A 7 -49.57 3.61 -20.40
N GLU A 8 -48.74 4.54 -19.94
CA GLU A 8 -47.32 4.64 -20.24
C GLU A 8 -46.58 3.38 -19.79
N ARG A 9 -45.80 2.82 -20.71
CA ARG A 9 -44.93 1.68 -20.50
C ARG A 9 -43.70 2.17 -19.73
N SER A 10 -43.78 2.13 -18.39
CA SER A 10 -42.65 2.40 -17.49
C SER A 10 -41.57 1.34 -17.68
N THR A 11 -40.50 1.72 -18.36
CA THR A 11 -39.25 0.96 -18.46
C THR A 11 -38.45 1.12 -17.17
N THR A 12 -38.85 0.42 -16.12
CA THR A 12 -37.97 0.23 -14.96
C THR A 12 -36.81 -0.67 -15.35
N ASN A 13 -35.67 -0.02 -15.61
CA ASN A 13 -34.37 -0.61 -15.83
C ASN A 13 -33.92 -1.32 -14.55
N THR A 14 -34.10 -2.64 -14.48
CA THR A 14 -33.58 -3.48 -13.39
C THR A 14 -32.06 -3.44 -13.42
N LYS A 15 -31.46 -2.62 -12.55
CA LYS A 15 -30.02 -2.66 -12.28
C LYS A 15 -29.70 -4.00 -11.62
N ALA A 16 -29.03 -4.88 -12.35
CA ALA A 16 -28.58 -6.17 -11.87
C ALA A 16 -27.72 -6.02 -10.60
N ALA A 17 -28.08 -6.76 -9.55
CA ALA A 17 -27.21 -7.01 -8.40
C ALA A 17 -25.99 -7.81 -8.86
N GLY A 18 -24.78 -7.42 -8.44
CA GLY A 18 -23.57 -8.13 -8.84
C GLY A 18 -22.30 -7.69 -8.14
N GLY A 19 -22.13 -8.14 -6.89
CA GLY A 19 -20.86 -8.09 -6.18
C GLY A 19 -21.04 -7.94 -4.67
N THR A 20 -21.26 -9.03 -3.95
CA THR A 20 -21.13 -9.00 -2.48
C THR A 20 -19.66 -8.68 -2.17
N ALA A 21 -19.37 -7.43 -1.80
CA ALA A 21 -18.08 -7.08 -1.23
C ALA A 21 -17.87 -7.98 0.00
N HIS A 22 -17.02 -8.99 -0.13
CA HIS A 22 -16.69 -9.85 1.00
C HIS A 22 -16.09 -8.94 2.08
N HIS A 23 -16.84 -8.75 3.17
CA HIS A 23 -16.41 -8.00 4.35
C HIS A 23 -15.35 -8.81 5.11
N ARG A 24 -14.21 -9.03 4.45
CA ARG A 24 -13.10 -9.78 5.00
C ARG A 24 -12.53 -8.94 6.13
N ARG A 25 -12.76 -9.41 7.36
CA ARG A 25 -12.08 -8.92 8.55
C ARG A 25 -10.73 -9.61 8.63
N VAL A 26 -9.67 -8.83 8.75
CA VAL A 26 -8.29 -9.31 8.89
C VAL A 26 -7.77 -8.86 10.24
N GLN A 27 -7.41 -9.83 11.07
CA GLN A 27 -6.72 -9.54 12.33
C GLN A 27 -5.25 -9.30 12.03
N THR A 28 -4.70 -8.22 12.58
CA THR A 28 -3.29 -7.87 12.43
C THR A 28 -2.82 -7.04 13.63
N HIS A 29 -1.62 -6.47 13.52
CA HIS A 29 -1.00 -5.59 14.49
C HIS A 29 -0.74 -4.20 13.89
N CYS A 30 -0.78 -3.18 14.75
CA CYS A 30 -0.44 -1.80 14.41
C CYS A 30 1.01 -1.70 13.88
N PRO A 31 1.27 -1.05 12.74
CA PRO A 31 2.58 -1.08 12.06
C PRO A 31 3.61 -0.09 12.62
N TYR A 32 3.33 0.59 13.74
CA TYR A 32 4.17 1.70 14.21
C TYR A 32 5.25 1.30 15.21
N CYS A 33 4.93 1.26 16.51
CA CYS A 33 5.93 0.99 17.54
C CYS A 33 6.00 -0.50 17.90
N ALA A 34 7.03 -0.87 18.65
CA ALA A 34 7.26 -2.24 19.09
C ALA A 34 6.17 -2.81 20.01
N LEU A 35 5.23 -1.99 20.52
CA LEU A 35 4.11 -2.47 21.34
C LEU A 35 3.15 -3.36 20.54
N GLN A 36 3.08 -3.17 19.21
CA GLN A 36 2.31 -4.03 18.31
C GLN A 36 0.86 -4.25 18.78
N CYS A 37 0.14 -3.15 19.03
CA CYS A 37 -1.28 -3.21 19.45
C CYS A 37 -2.11 -4.05 18.47
N ALA A 38 -2.98 -4.91 18.99
CA ALA A 38 -3.83 -5.76 18.17
C ALA A 38 -4.99 -4.96 17.57
N ILE A 39 -5.20 -5.11 16.25
CA ILE A 39 -6.25 -4.42 15.49
C ILE A 39 -6.97 -5.40 14.56
N THR A 40 -8.16 -5.02 14.12
CA THR A 40 -8.90 -5.65 13.02
C THR A 40 -9.06 -4.63 11.91
N LEU A 41 -8.69 -5.02 10.69
CA LEU A 41 -8.96 -4.26 9.48
C LEU A 41 -10.15 -4.87 8.74
N LYS A 42 -10.98 -4.02 8.14
CA LYS A 42 -12.13 -4.44 7.32
C LYS A 42 -12.22 -3.53 6.11
N ASN A 43 -12.43 -4.12 4.93
CA ASN A 43 -12.72 -3.33 3.72
C ASN A 43 -14.03 -2.55 3.91
N ALA A 44 -13.98 -1.26 3.64
CA ALA A 44 -15.12 -0.34 3.58
C ALA A 44 -15.27 0.21 2.16
N VAL A 45 -16.35 0.94 1.90
CA VAL A 45 -16.60 1.56 0.58
C VAL A 45 -15.52 2.60 0.26
N ASP A 46 -15.13 3.38 1.27
CA ASP A 46 -14.21 4.51 1.14
C ASP A 46 -12.83 4.23 1.78
N GLY A 47 -12.37 2.98 1.76
CA GLY A 47 -11.03 2.59 2.24
C GLY A 47 -11.05 1.45 3.25
N VAL A 48 -10.25 1.57 4.31
CA VAL A 48 -10.08 0.52 5.33
C VAL A 48 -10.54 1.00 6.71
N GLU A 49 -11.52 0.30 7.28
CA GLU A 49 -11.97 0.50 8.65
C GLU A 49 -11.04 -0.23 9.63
N LEU A 50 -10.60 0.47 10.69
CA LEU A 50 -9.73 -0.06 11.74
C LEU A 50 -10.47 -0.08 13.08
N THR A 51 -10.42 -1.21 13.77
CA THR A 51 -10.93 -1.33 15.15
C THR A 51 -9.90 -1.98 16.06
N PRO A 52 -9.77 -1.55 17.33
CA PRO A 52 -8.91 -2.22 18.29
C PRO A 52 -9.46 -3.60 18.66
N ARG A 53 -8.56 -4.52 18.99
CA ARG A 53 -8.92 -5.79 19.62
C ARG A 53 -8.52 -5.79 21.08
N ASP A 54 -9.26 -6.55 21.88
CA ASP A 54 -8.79 -6.93 23.21
C ASP A 54 -7.64 -7.93 23.07
N PHE A 55 -6.48 -7.55 23.58
CA PHE A 55 -5.22 -8.29 23.47
C PHE A 55 -4.25 -7.81 24.54
N PRO A 56 -3.35 -8.66 25.08
CA PRO A 56 -2.52 -8.30 26.24
C PRO A 56 -1.74 -6.99 26.12
N THR A 57 -1.27 -6.63 24.92
CA THR A 57 -0.44 -5.43 24.69
C THR A 57 -1.22 -4.12 24.76
N ASN A 58 -2.50 -4.11 24.41
CA ASN A 58 -3.27 -2.88 24.28
C ASN A 58 -4.63 -2.88 24.98
N ARG A 59 -5.15 -4.03 25.40
CA ARG A 59 -6.42 -4.19 26.16
C ARG A 59 -7.58 -3.39 25.54
N GLY A 60 -7.68 -3.41 24.22
CA GLY A 60 -8.69 -2.65 23.47
C GLY A 60 -8.39 -1.16 23.25
N GLY A 61 -7.29 -0.62 23.79
CA GLY A 61 -6.85 0.76 23.59
C GLY A 61 -5.96 0.96 22.36
N LEU A 62 -5.91 2.19 21.85
CA LEU A 62 -4.96 2.64 20.83
C LEU A 62 -4.55 4.10 21.11
N CYS A 63 -3.29 4.43 20.83
CA CYS A 63 -2.84 5.83 20.78
C CYS A 63 -3.30 6.50 19.47
N ARG A 64 -3.10 7.82 19.34
CA ARG A 64 -3.50 8.57 18.13
C ARG A 64 -2.94 7.96 16.85
N LYS A 65 -1.66 7.57 16.82
CA LYS A 65 -1.05 6.90 15.66
C LYS A 65 -1.76 5.60 15.31
N GLY A 66 -2.14 4.80 16.31
CA GLY A 66 -2.83 3.53 16.10
C GLY A 66 -4.20 3.71 15.47
N TRP A 67 -4.96 4.72 15.91
CA TRP A 67 -6.28 5.04 15.35
C TRP A 67 -6.22 5.47 13.89
N THR A 68 -5.19 6.22 13.50
CA THR A 68 -5.03 6.76 12.15
C THR A 68 -4.21 5.84 11.24
N ALA A 69 -3.87 4.62 11.66
CA ALA A 69 -2.91 3.78 10.95
C ALA A 69 -3.36 3.37 9.53
N ALA A 70 -4.68 3.27 9.31
CA ALA A 70 -5.24 2.93 8.01
C ALA A 70 -5.28 4.10 7.02
N GLU A 71 -5.23 5.35 7.50
CA GLU A 71 -5.37 6.55 6.66
C GLU A 71 -4.25 6.68 5.63
N LEU A 72 -3.05 6.20 5.93
CA LEU A 72 -1.91 6.24 5.01
C LEU A 72 -2.07 5.29 3.81
N LEU A 73 -2.98 4.32 3.87
CA LEU A 73 -3.17 3.37 2.77
C LEU A 73 -3.73 4.06 1.52
N ASP A 74 -4.53 5.11 1.70
CA ASP A 74 -5.22 5.82 0.62
C ASP A 74 -4.68 7.25 0.42
N SER A 75 -3.46 7.53 0.92
CA SER A 75 -2.79 8.81 0.68
C SER A 75 -2.56 9.04 -0.82
N GLY A 76 -2.91 10.23 -1.31
CA GLY A 76 -2.68 10.64 -2.71
C GLY A 76 -1.20 10.70 -3.10
N ASP A 77 -0.31 10.86 -2.12
CA ASP A 77 1.14 10.90 -2.33
C ASP A 77 1.78 9.51 -2.37
N ARG A 78 0.98 8.44 -2.24
CA ARG A 78 1.47 7.07 -2.25
C ARG A 78 2.13 6.75 -3.60
N LEU A 79 3.41 6.37 -3.56
CA LEU A 79 4.11 5.89 -4.73
C LEU A 79 3.50 4.58 -5.23
N THR A 80 3.02 4.59 -6.47
CA THR A 80 2.38 3.45 -7.14
C THR A 80 3.20 2.88 -8.29
N HIS A 81 4.29 3.57 -8.66
CA HIS A 81 5.17 3.22 -9.78
C HIS A 81 6.63 3.45 -9.37
N PRO A 82 7.58 2.64 -9.88
CA PRO A 82 8.99 2.97 -9.80
C PRO A 82 9.31 4.29 -10.49
N LEU A 83 10.26 5.04 -9.94
CA LEU A 83 10.68 6.35 -10.42
C LEU A 83 12.18 6.34 -10.73
N ARG A 84 12.57 6.80 -11.92
CA ARG A 84 13.96 6.97 -12.33
C ARG A 84 14.34 8.45 -12.32
N ARG A 85 15.50 8.78 -11.77
CA ARG A 85 16.04 10.14 -11.82
C ARG A 85 16.50 10.47 -13.24
N VAL A 86 16.05 11.60 -13.78
CA VAL A 86 16.35 12.07 -15.15
C VAL A 86 17.17 13.36 -15.20
N GLY A 87 17.65 13.81 -14.05
CA GLY A 87 18.46 15.02 -13.93
C GLY A 87 18.03 15.86 -12.75
N THR A 88 18.40 17.12 -12.81
CA THR A 88 18.09 18.15 -11.82
C THR A 88 17.34 19.27 -12.53
N ASP A 89 16.38 19.90 -11.86
CA ASP A 89 15.75 21.11 -12.39
C ASP A 89 16.60 22.37 -12.16
N GLU A 90 16.07 23.52 -12.57
CA GLU A 90 16.72 24.83 -12.43
C GLU A 90 16.92 25.28 -10.98
N HIS A 91 16.24 24.65 -10.01
CA HIS A 91 16.33 24.95 -8.59
C HIS A 91 17.24 23.97 -7.83
N GLY A 92 17.82 22.98 -8.50
CA GLY A 92 18.68 21.99 -7.86
C GLY A 92 17.95 20.73 -7.40
N GLU A 93 16.65 20.60 -7.68
CA GLU A 93 15.83 19.47 -7.23
C GLU A 93 15.87 18.31 -8.21
N ALA A 94 15.85 17.09 -7.68
CA ALA A 94 15.90 15.88 -8.49
C ALA A 94 14.60 15.70 -9.28
N ARG A 95 14.73 15.60 -10.61
CA ARG A 95 13.61 15.26 -11.50
C ARG A 95 13.49 13.76 -11.68
N PHE A 96 12.25 13.27 -11.67
CA PHE A 96 11.94 11.85 -11.83
C PHE A 96 10.93 11.60 -12.95
N GLU A 97 11.06 10.45 -13.60
CA GLU A 97 10.06 9.92 -14.51
C GLU A 97 9.58 8.54 -14.05
N ARG A 98 8.36 8.16 -14.43
CA ARG A 98 7.83 6.83 -14.15
C ARG A 98 8.44 5.81 -15.10
N ILE A 99 8.84 4.67 -14.55
CA ILE A 99 9.31 3.52 -15.34
C ILE A 99 8.57 2.25 -14.93
N SER A 100 8.68 1.21 -15.76
CA SER A 100 8.09 -0.09 -15.45
C SER A 100 8.89 -0.87 -14.39
N TRP A 101 8.27 -1.85 -13.75
CA TRP A 101 8.97 -2.76 -12.83
C TRP A 101 10.11 -3.54 -13.50
N PRO A 102 9.94 -4.15 -14.70
CA PRO A 102 11.04 -4.80 -15.40
C PRO A 102 12.22 -3.84 -15.66
N GLU A 103 11.94 -2.64 -16.18
CA GLU A 103 12.97 -1.63 -16.44
C GLU A 103 13.71 -1.20 -15.17
N ALA A 104 12.99 -1.02 -14.06
CA ALA A 104 13.59 -0.67 -12.78
C ALA A 104 14.52 -1.76 -12.26
N LEU A 105 14.09 -3.03 -12.32
CA LEU A 105 14.88 -4.16 -11.86
C LEU A 105 16.11 -4.39 -12.73
N ASP A 106 15.98 -4.28 -14.06
CA ASP A 106 17.10 -4.40 -14.99
C ASP A 106 18.15 -3.30 -14.74
N LEU A 107 17.70 -2.07 -14.52
CA LEU A 107 18.59 -0.95 -14.17
C LEU A 107 19.33 -1.21 -12.85
N ILE A 108 18.62 -1.66 -11.81
CA ILE A 108 19.24 -1.99 -10.51
C ILE A 108 20.29 -3.07 -10.68
N VAL A 109 19.98 -4.17 -11.38
CA VAL A 109 20.91 -5.28 -11.62
C VAL A 109 22.15 -4.81 -12.40
N ALA A 110 21.97 -4.00 -13.44
CA ALA A 110 23.07 -3.48 -14.23
C ALA A 110 24.01 -2.59 -13.40
N GLN A 111 23.47 -1.69 -12.58
CA GLN A 111 24.27 -0.83 -11.70
C GLN A 111 24.97 -1.64 -10.60
N PHE A 112 24.25 -2.58 -9.98
CA PHE A 112 24.79 -3.45 -8.93
C PHE A 112 26.00 -4.25 -9.44
N ARG A 113 25.88 -4.90 -10.59
CA ARG A 113 26.97 -5.64 -11.23
C ARG A 113 28.13 -4.73 -11.64
N GLY A 114 27.85 -3.60 -12.27
CA GLY A 114 28.88 -2.66 -12.70
C GLY A 114 29.68 -2.05 -11.54
N VAL A 115 29.07 -1.85 -10.37
CA VAL A 115 29.79 -1.45 -9.14
C VAL A 115 30.67 -2.60 -8.65
N GLN A 116 30.14 -3.82 -8.58
CA GLN A 116 30.92 -4.98 -8.12
C GLN A 116 32.10 -5.31 -9.03
N GLU A 117 31.94 -5.18 -10.35
CA GLU A 117 33.02 -5.38 -11.33
C GLU A 117 34.16 -4.39 -11.13
N ARG A 118 33.86 -3.13 -10.80
CA ARG A 118 34.87 -2.07 -10.65
C ARG A 118 35.51 -2.00 -9.27
N HIS A 119 34.76 -2.36 -8.23
CA HIS A 119 35.13 -2.07 -6.84
C HIS A 119 35.10 -3.30 -5.92
N GLY A 120 34.76 -4.47 -6.45
CA GLY A 120 34.65 -5.71 -5.68
C GLY A 120 33.27 -5.93 -5.06
N ARG A 121 33.03 -7.14 -4.54
CA ARG A 121 31.71 -7.56 -4.05
C ARG A 121 31.22 -6.74 -2.85
N ASP A 122 32.15 -6.27 -2.02
CA ASP A 122 31.87 -5.51 -0.79
C ASP A 122 31.56 -4.03 -1.06
N ALA A 123 31.59 -3.58 -2.32
CA ALA A 123 31.34 -2.19 -2.71
C ALA A 123 29.84 -1.83 -2.80
N VAL A 124 28.95 -2.78 -2.59
CA VAL A 124 27.50 -2.55 -2.55
C VAL A 124 26.99 -2.85 -1.16
N GLY A 125 25.99 -2.10 -0.68
CA GLY A 125 25.34 -2.34 0.60
C GLY A 125 23.83 -2.22 0.48
N ILE A 126 23.11 -2.86 1.40
CA ILE A 126 21.65 -2.77 1.52
C ILE A 126 21.32 -2.26 2.92
N PHE A 127 20.46 -1.24 2.99
CA PHE A 127 19.96 -0.71 4.26
C PHE A 127 18.51 -1.17 4.49
N GLY A 128 18.30 -1.99 5.51
CA GLY A 128 16.98 -2.49 5.91
C GLY A 128 16.23 -1.54 6.84
N GLY A 129 15.20 -2.06 7.51
CA GLY A 129 14.45 -1.30 8.50
C GLY A 129 13.67 -2.19 9.47
N ALA A 130 13.43 -1.66 10.68
CA ALA A 130 12.71 -2.37 11.74
C ALA A 130 11.20 -2.57 11.45
N SER A 131 10.66 -1.91 10.43
CA SER A 131 9.27 -2.05 9.98
C SER A 131 9.07 -3.24 9.01
N LEU A 132 10.14 -3.94 8.65
CA LEU A 132 10.05 -5.14 7.82
C LEU A 132 9.47 -6.30 8.62
N THR A 133 8.75 -7.18 7.93
CA THR A 133 8.38 -8.47 8.53
C THR A 133 9.63 -9.33 8.72
N THR A 134 9.57 -10.28 9.65
CA THR A 134 10.66 -11.22 9.92
C THR A 134 11.14 -11.91 8.65
N GLU A 135 10.22 -12.31 7.78
CA GLU A 135 10.53 -12.99 6.52
C GLU A 135 11.26 -12.05 5.56
N ARG A 136 10.86 -10.78 5.48
CA ARG A 136 11.55 -9.79 4.63
C ARG A 136 12.94 -9.48 5.15
N ALA A 137 13.11 -9.32 6.47
CA ALA A 137 14.42 -9.13 7.09
C ALA A 137 15.33 -10.34 6.81
N TYR A 138 14.79 -11.56 6.91
CA TYR A 138 15.52 -12.77 6.57
C TYR A 138 15.93 -12.84 5.10
N GLN A 139 15.04 -12.46 4.17
CA GLN A 139 15.39 -12.43 2.73
C GLN A 139 16.48 -11.40 2.44
N LEU A 140 16.47 -10.24 3.09
CA LEU A 140 17.55 -9.25 2.94
C LEU A 140 18.90 -9.81 3.40
N GLY A 141 18.93 -10.52 4.54
CA GLY A 141 20.14 -11.17 5.03
C GLY A 141 20.56 -12.43 4.25
N LYS A 142 19.75 -12.90 3.30
CA LYS A 142 20.13 -13.96 2.34
C LYS A 142 20.62 -13.41 1.01
N LEU A 143 20.06 -12.27 0.61
CA LEU A 143 20.42 -11.60 -0.64
C LEU A 143 21.86 -11.09 -0.59
N TYR A 144 22.32 -10.70 0.60
CA TYR A 144 23.69 -10.31 0.91
C TYR A 144 24.40 -11.46 1.64
#